data_AF-A0A537Z0U6-F1
#
_entry.id   AF-A0A537Z0U6-F1
#
_cell.length_a   1.000
_cell.length_b   1.000
_cell.length_c   1.000
_cell.angle_alpha   90.00
_cell.angle_beta   90.00
_cell.angle_gamma   90.00
#
_symmetry.space_group_name_H-M   'P 1'
#
loop_
_entity.id
_entity.type
_entity.pdbx_description
1 polymer ?
#
loop_
_entity_poly.entity_id
_entity_poly.type
_entity_poly.pdbx_seq_one_letter_code
_entity_poly.pdbx_strand_id
1 'polypeptide(L)'
;MELLRDRSAEFEAAGVRVFGVSRDSPWTHISWAQALDLNFPLLSDWNADAVHAFGVAHEFRGLEDVAERSACLVDQDGTVRGA
;
A
#
# COMPACT_ATOMS: atom_id res chain seq x y z
N MET A 1 -6.16 -7.04 -3.25
CA MET A 1 -6.08 -6.67 -1.82
C MET A 1 -6.56 -7.81 -0.94
N GLU A 2 -7.64 -8.52 -1.32
CA GLU A 2 -8.17 -9.68 -0.59
C GLU A 2 -7.13 -10.77 -0.31
N LEU A 3 -6.25 -11.11 -1.26
CA LEU A 3 -5.16 -12.08 -1.01
C LEU A 3 -4.24 -11.72 0.18
N LEU A 4 -4.02 -10.42 0.45
CA LEU A 4 -3.23 -9.99 1.60
C LEU A 4 -4.01 -10.16 2.91
N ARG A 5 -5.32 -9.89 2.88
CA ARG A 5 -6.24 -10.12 4.00
C ARG A 5 -6.35 -11.61 4.31
N ASP A 6 -6.58 -12.43 3.28
CA ASP A 6 -6.83 -13.87 3.42
C ASP A 6 -5.58 -14.60 3.95
N ARG A 7 -4.39 -14.04 3.74
CA ARG A 7 -3.10 -14.54 4.26
C ARG A 7 -2.60 -13.79 5.49
N SER A 8 -3.44 -13.01 6.17
CA SER A 8 -3.00 -12.19 7.32
C SER A 8 -2.31 -13.01 8.41
N ALA A 9 -2.80 -14.22 8.68
CA ALA A 9 -2.21 -15.13 9.66
C ALA A 9 -0.75 -15.53 9.33
N GLU A 10 -0.41 -15.65 8.04
CA GLU A 10 0.96 -15.97 7.62
C GLU A 10 1.90 -14.78 7.84
N PHE A 11 1.43 -13.56 7.56
CA PHE A 11 2.20 -12.35 7.82
C PHE A 11 2.39 -12.13 9.33
N GLU A 12 1.34 -12.32 10.13
CA GLU A 12 1.41 -12.24 11.59
C GLU A 12 2.40 -13.25 12.17
N ALA A 13 2.35 -14.52 11.71
CA ALA A 13 3.29 -15.55 12.13
C ALA A 13 4.75 -15.23 11.74
N ALA A 14 4.95 -14.50 10.64
CA ALA A 14 6.26 -14.01 10.22
C ALA A 14 6.69 -12.71 10.93
N GLY A 15 5.86 -12.14 11.81
CA GLY A 15 6.13 -10.86 12.48
C GLY A 15 6.04 -9.64 11.54
N VAL A 16 5.34 -9.78 10.41
CA VAL A 16 5.19 -8.75 9.38
C VAL A 16 3.84 -8.06 9.53
N ARG A 17 3.85 -6.73 9.46
CA ARG A 17 2.63 -5.93 9.39
C ARG A 17 2.38 -5.47 7.96
N VAL A 18 1.18 -5.72 7.46
CA VAL A 18 0.76 -5.31 6.11
C VAL A 18 0.19 -3.90 6.13
N PHE A 19 0.54 -3.12 5.11
CA PHE A 19 -0.05 -1.82 4.81
C PHE A 19 -0.36 -1.77 3.30
N GLY A 20 -1.50 -1.18 2.93
CA GLY A 20 -1.75 -0.75 1.57
C GLY A 20 -1.43 0.74 1.41
N VAL A 21 -0.94 1.16 0.25
CA VAL A 21 -0.67 2.58 -0.02
C VAL A 21 -1.25 2.93 -1.39
N SER A 22 -1.94 4.07 -1.49
CA SER A 22 -2.41 4.66 -2.74
C SER A 22 -2.47 6.18 -2.61
N ARG A 23 -2.49 6.87 -3.75
CA ARG A 23 -2.70 8.33 -3.85
C ARG A 23 -4.13 8.75 -3.52
N ASP A 24 -5.06 7.79 -3.39
CA ASP A 24 -6.45 8.05 -3.07
C ASP A 24 -6.64 8.70 -1.68
N SER A 25 -7.74 9.42 -1.52
CA SER A 25 -8.05 10.12 -0.27
C SER A 25 -8.29 9.15 0.90
N PRO A 26 -8.09 9.58 2.16
CA PRO A 26 -8.46 8.78 3.33
C PRO A 26 -9.92 8.34 3.33
N TRP A 27 -10.84 9.15 2.80
CA TRP A 27 -12.27 8.82 2.71
C TRP A 27 -12.57 7.70 1.71
N THR A 28 -11.87 7.71 0.56
CA THR A 28 -11.94 6.63 -0.42
C THR A 28 -11.38 5.34 0.18
N HIS A 29 -10.26 5.42 0.90
CA HIS A 29 -9.67 4.29 1.59
C HIS A 29 -10.61 3.67 2.64
N ILE A 30 -11.29 4.48 3.46
CA ILE A 30 -12.27 3.96 4.43
C ILE A 30 -13.37 3.19 3.71
N SER A 31 -13.95 3.77 2.66
CA SER A 31 -15.03 3.15 1.89
C SER A 31 -14.55 1.85 1.22
N TRP A 32 -13.34 1.84 0.67
CA TRP A 32 -12.75 0.69 0.00
C TRP A 32 -12.41 -0.45 0.97
N ALA A 33 -11.83 -0.10 2.13
CA ALA A 33 -11.53 -1.07 3.18
C ALA A 33 -12.82 -1.73 3.71
N GLN A 34 -13.90 -0.97 3.88
CA GLN A 34 -15.21 -1.51 4.28
C GLN A 34 -15.82 -2.40 3.19
N ALA A 35 -15.79 -1.96 1.94
CA ALA A 35 -16.38 -2.70 0.82
C ALA A 35 -15.71 -4.06 0.59
N LEU A 36 -14.41 -4.16 0.87
CA LEU A 36 -13.62 -5.38 0.72
C LEU A 36 -13.33 -6.09 2.06
N ASP A 37 -13.92 -5.64 3.17
CA ASP A 37 -13.67 -6.17 4.51
C ASP A 37 -12.18 -6.36 4.82
N LEU A 38 -11.37 -5.33 4.57
CA LEU A 38 -9.92 -5.40 4.78
C LEU A 38 -9.57 -5.29 6.26
N ASN A 39 -8.65 -6.15 6.72
CA ASN A 39 -8.17 -6.20 8.10
C ASN A 39 -6.82 -5.51 8.32
N PHE A 40 -6.36 -4.71 7.35
CA PHE A 40 -5.10 -3.98 7.41
C PHE A 40 -5.28 -2.51 6.97
N PRO A 41 -4.45 -1.59 7.48
CA PRO A 41 -4.58 -0.17 7.17
C PRO A 41 -4.23 0.16 5.72
N LEU A 42 -4.94 1.15 5.18
CA LEU A 42 -4.62 1.81 3.91
C LEU A 42 -4.10 3.22 4.20
N LEU A 43 -2.92 3.53 3.70
CA LEU A 43 -2.24 4.82 3.84
C LEU A 43 -2.51 5.67 2.60
N SER A 44 -2.87 6.93 2.83
CA SER A 44 -3.08 7.91 1.77
C SER A 44 -1.78 8.65 1.49
N ASP A 45 -1.25 8.45 0.29
CA ASP A 45 -0.17 9.24 -0.30
C ASP A 45 -0.74 10.42 -1.09
N TRP A 46 -1.66 11.19 -0.49
CA TRP A 46 -2.40 12.25 -1.18
C TRP A 46 -1.52 13.32 -1.85
N ASN A 47 -0.28 13.49 -1.38
CA ASN A 47 0.66 14.49 -1.90
C ASN A 47 1.76 13.93 -2.83
N ALA A 48 1.78 12.62 -3.09
CA ALA A 48 2.72 11.93 -4.00
C ALA A 48 4.14 11.77 -3.43
N ASP A 49 4.32 12.10 -2.16
CA ASP A 49 5.62 12.04 -1.50
C ASP A 49 6.16 10.60 -1.52
N ALA A 50 5.30 9.61 -1.23
CA ALA A 50 5.73 8.22 -1.20
C ALA A 50 5.95 7.66 -2.61
N VAL A 51 5.01 7.86 -3.55
CA VAL A 51 5.13 7.31 -4.90
C VAL A 51 6.40 7.81 -5.60
N HIS A 52 6.80 9.07 -5.37
CA HIS A 52 8.06 9.63 -5.88
C HIS A 52 9.28 9.11 -5.10
N ALA A 53 9.23 9.07 -3.77
CA ALA A 53 10.34 8.59 -2.95
C ALA A 53 10.70 7.12 -3.23
N PHE A 54 9.70 6.28 -3.52
CA PHE A 54 9.90 4.88 -3.90
C PHE A 54 10.21 4.70 -5.39
N GLY A 55 10.15 5.76 -6.21
CA GLY A 55 10.44 5.69 -7.64
C GLY A 55 9.44 4.88 -8.44
N VAL A 56 8.18 4.77 -7.98
CA VAL A 56 7.12 3.94 -8.58
C VAL A 56 6.00 4.79 -9.20
N ALA A 57 6.26 6.08 -9.44
CA ALA A 57 5.29 6.96 -10.08
C ALA A 57 5.29 6.76 -11.60
N HIS A 58 4.12 6.60 -12.19
CA HIS A 58 3.96 6.53 -13.63
C HIS A 58 2.66 7.18 -14.09
N GLU A 59 2.61 7.56 -15.37
CA GLU A 59 1.37 7.98 -16.00
C GLU A 59 0.53 6.74 -16.34
N PHE A 60 -0.72 6.72 -15.90
CA PHE A 60 -1.65 5.65 -16.24
C PHE A 60 -2.97 6.23 -16.72
N ARG A 61 -3.32 5.96 -17.98
CA ARG A 61 -4.57 6.42 -18.63
C ARG A 61 -4.77 7.94 -18.54
N GLY A 62 -3.69 8.73 -18.68
CA GLY A 62 -3.72 10.19 -18.63
C GLY A 62 -3.79 10.77 -17.21
N LEU A 63 -3.63 9.95 -16.17
CA LEU A 63 -3.46 10.38 -14.79
C LEU A 63 -1.97 10.33 -14.44
N GLU A 64 -1.44 11.46 -13.99
CA GLU A 64 -0.06 11.58 -13.52
C GLU A 64 0.09 10.98 -12.10
N ASP A 65 1.33 10.61 -11.76
CA ASP A 65 1.71 10.12 -10.43
C ASP A 65 0.87 8.96 -9.89
N VAL A 66 0.38 8.09 -10.77
CA VAL A 66 -0.26 6.85 -10.36
C VAL A 66 0.83 5.90 -9.86
N ALA A 67 0.57 5.25 -8.72
CA ALA A 67 1.49 4.25 -8.20
C ALA A 67 1.51 3.02 -9.10
N GLU A 68 2.69 2.64 -9.58
CA GLU A 68 2.92 1.33 -10.16
C GLU A 68 2.61 0.27 -9.11
N ARG A 69 2.03 -0.85 -9.56
CA ARG A 69 1.67 -1.94 -8.64
C ARG A 69 2.94 -2.65 -8.17
N SER A 70 3.43 -2.21 -7.02
CA SER A 70 4.65 -2.74 -6.41
C SER A 70 4.38 -3.25 -4.99
N ALA A 71 5.30 -4.06 -4.47
CA ALA A 71 5.28 -4.51 -3.09
C ALA A 71 6.72 -4.46 -2.55
N CYS A 72 6.89 -3.83 -1.40
CA CYS A 72 8.19 -3.76 -0.74
C CYS A 72 8.15 -4.29 0.69
N LEU A 73 9.29 -4.78 1.16
CA LEU A 73 9.49 -5.14 2.56
C LEU A 73 10.35 -4.06 3.22
N VAL A 74 9.80 -3.42 4.25
CA VAL A 74 10.52 -2.43 5.06
C VAL A 74 10.85 -3.05 6.40
N ASP A 75 12.14 -3.10 6.74
CA ASP A 75 12.62 -3.59 8.03
C ASP A 75 12.37 -2.55 9.13
N GLN A 76 12.47 -2.95 10.40
CA GLN A 76 12.19 -2.13 11.56
C GLN A 76 13.14 -0.91 11.69
N ASP A 77 14.31 -0.99 11.08
CA ASP A 77 15.29 0.11 10.98
C ASP A 77 14.99 1.09 9.83
N GLY A 78 13.92 0.86 9.06
CA GLY A 78 13.52 1.66 7.91
C GLY A 78 14.19 1.25 6.59
N THR A 79 14.99 0.19 6.56
CA THR A 79 15.63 -0.30 5.34
C THR A 79 14.63 -1.01 4.43
N VAL A 80 14.56 -0.62 3.16
CA VAL A 80 13.81 -1.36 2.13
C VAL A 80 14.64 -2.57 1.68
N ARG A 81 14.16 -3.78 1.94
CA ARG A 81 14.87 -5.06 1.66
C ARG A 81 14.41 -5.77 0.39
N GLY A 82 13.35 -5.29 -0.25
CA GLY A 82 12.89 -5.76 -1.56
C GLY A 82 11.87 -4.77 -2.11
N ALA A 83 11.90 -4.56 -3.42
CA ALA A 83 10.95 -3.76 -4.21
C ALA A 83 10.75 -4.45 -5.56
#